data_AF-A0A6A4Q169-F1
#
_entry.id   AF-A0A6A4Q169-F1
#
_cell.length_a   1.000
_cell.length_b   1.000
_cell.length_c   1.000
_cell.angle_alpha   90.00
_cell.angle_beta   90.00
_cell.angle_gamma   90.00
#
_symmetry.space_group_name_H-M   'P 1'
#
loop_
_entity.id
_entity.type
_entity.pdbx_description
1 polymer ?
#
loop_
_entity_poly.entity_id
_entity_poly.type
_entity_poly.pdbx_seq_one_letter_code
_entity_poly.pdbx_strand_id
1 'polypeptide(L)'
;MSQEIFLTFNSCDKLQHLKLLATSSKLEKLDPSKHASRKQNKALLSLAVLAQDISELAFYEKETISPILKMWHPHAAGVAVATLHVCYGNELKQYVRSIKEMTPDAVKMLLAADKLEKDLVHIAVEDSIDSEDGGKSIIREMHPYESEVVIANLVKSWIKIRVERLEEWVDTSLQQEVWNPRANDGIALSAVQVLRVIDDSVEAFFQLPIPVHAVLLPKLISGLDKSLQQYILKAKSGCGNRNSFIPTMPALTRCSTGSKFHSIFKRKEKIPVTQRRKSQVGTSNIDSLFGLPQLCVRINTMQHIRMEVKVLEKRTISHLGSSKSTNDNDIDDDLLKFKLSEVASMEGIHQLCEATAYKITFHDLCHVLWDSLYVGDVSPTRIVPFLEELEQCLKIISSIGS
;
A
#
# COMPACT_ATOMS: atom_id res chain seq x y z
N MET A 1 29.41 35.96 -31.72
CA MET A 1 30.11 35.82 -30.42
C MET A 1 29.84 34.50 -29.71
N SER A 2 28.61 34.15 -29.31
CA SER A 2 28.37 32.90 -28.54
C SER A 2 28.69 31.58 -29.28
N GLN A 3 28.64 31.56 -30.62
CA GLN A 3 29.10 30.41 -31.43
C GLN A 3 30.62 30.41 -31.69
N GLU A 4 31.31 31.54 -31.50
CA GLU A 4 32.75 31.64 -31.80
C GLU A 4 33.61 31.05 -30.69
N ILE A 5 33.13 30.99 -29.44
CA ILE A 5 33.83 30.35 -28.32
C ILE A 5 33.89 28.82 -28.49
N PHE A 6 32.85 28.21 -29.09
CA PHE A 6 32.89 26.81 -29.51
C PHE A 6 33.83 26.59 -30.71
N LEU A 7 33.86 27.51 -31.69
CA LEU A 7 34.68 27.37 -32.89
C LEU A 7 36.16 27.70 -32.68
N THR A 8 36.54 28.56 -31.73
CA THR A 8 37.95 28.80 -31.40
C THR A 8 38.59 27.64 -30.64
N PHE A 9 37.79 26.73 -30.06
CA PHE A 9 38.28 25.47 -29.48
C PHE A 9 38.49 24.34 -30.51
N ASN A 10 37.87 24.39 -31.70
CA ASN A 10 38.12 23.40 -32.78
C ASN A 10 39.62 23.35 -33.20
N SER A 11 40.38 24.43 -33.03
CA SER A 11 41.83 24.39 -33.28
C SER A 11 42.60 23.45 -32.33
N CYS A 12 41.96 22.94 -31.28
CA CYS A 12 42.47 21.89 -30.40
C CYS A 12 41.68 20.56 -30.53
N ASP A 13 41.03 20.32 -31.69
CA ASP A 13 40.25 19.11 -31.99
C ASP A 13 40.94 17.82 -31.54
N LYS A 14 42.26 17.69 -31.77
CA LYS A 14 43.01 16.49 -31.39
C LYS A 14 43.05 16.25 -29.87
N LEU A 15 43.08 17.29 -29.03
CA LEU A 15 43.21 17.13 -27.58
C LEU A 15 41.85 16.89 -26.91
N GLN A 16 40.80 17.59 -27.36
CA GLN A 16 39.43 17.32 -26.94
C GLN A 16 38.99 15.92 -27.42
N HIS A 17 39.22 15.57 -28.68
CA HIS A 17 38.85 14.26 -29.23
C HIS A 17 39.69 13.12 -28.63
N LEU A 18 40.94 13.34 -28.20
CA LEU A 18 41.72 12.35 -27.43
C LEU A 18 41.24 12.22 -25.97
N LYS A 19 40.86 13.32 -25.29
CA LYS A 19 40.23 13.24 -23.95
C LYS A 19 38.87 12.51 -24.05
N LEU A 20 38.05 12.82 -25.05
CA LEU A 20 36.75 12.16 -25.31
C LEU A 20 36.92 10.69 -25.73
N LEU A 21 37.95 10.33 -26.50
CA LEU A 21 38.27 8.92 -26.78
C LEU A 21 38.81 8.19 -25.54
N ALA A 22 39.54 8.87 -24.65
CA ALA A 22 40.00 8.27 -23.39
C ALA A 22 38.84 8.00 -22.42
N THR A 23 37.86 8.90 -22.32
CA THR A 23 36.64 8.66 -21.52
C THR A 23 35.69 7.67 -22.21
N SER A 24 35.48 7.76 -23.52
CA SER A 24 34.68 6.80 -24.30
C SER A 24 35.28 5.39 -24.27
N SER A 25 36.60 5.21 -24.33
CA SER A 25 37.24 3.89 -24.24
C SER A 25 37.28 3.29 -22.82
N LYS A 26 37.02 4.10 -21.78
CA LYS A 26 36.60 3.60 -20.46
C LYS A 26 35.12 3.16 -20.48
N LEU A 27 34.25 3.91 -21.15
CA LEU A 27 32.82 3.63 -21.29
C LEU A 27 32.53 2.34 -22.10
N GLU A 28 33.25 2.10 -23.19
CA GLU A 28 33.05 0.95 -24.11
C GLU A 28 33.44 -0.41 -23.52
N LYS A 29 34.14 -0.47 -22.38
CA LYS A 29 34.62 -1.74 -21.77
C LYS A 29 33.55 -2.54 -21.01
N LEU A 30 32.27 -2.18 -21.13
CA LEU A 30 31.15 -2.76 -20.38
C LEU A 30 30.34 -3.79 -21.18
N ASP A 31 30.85 -5.02 -21.24
CA ASP A 31 30.34 -6.14 -22.04
C ASP A 31 28.84 -6.52 -21.75
N PRO A 32 27.97 -6.71 -22.77
CA PRO A 32 26.51 -6.76 -22.59
C PRO A 32 25.89 -8.18 -22.53
N SER A 33 26.24 -8.96 -21.51
CA SER A 33 25.67 -10.28 -21.19
C SER A 33 25.44 -10.42 -19.66
N LYS A 34 24.36 -10.98 -19.09
CA LYS A 34 23.07 -11.53 -19.59
C LYS A 34 21.99 -11.35 -18.47
N HIS A 35 20.71 -11.64 -18.75
CA HIS A 35 19.53 -11.44 -17.86
C HIS A 35 19.15 -9.97 -17.55
N ALA A 36 17.88 -9.60 -17.70
CA ALA A 36 17.42 -8.21 -17.60
C ALA A 36 17.60 -7.58 -16.21
N SER A 37 17.30 -8.30 -15.12
CA SER A 37 17.49 -7.82 -13.74
C SER A 37 18.97 -7.66 -13.38
N ARG A 38 19.81 -8.65 -13.74
CA ARG A 38 21.28 -8.53 -13.58
C ARG A 38 21.86 -7.42 -14.46
N LYS A 39 21.32 -7.17 -15.66
CA LYS A 39 21.71 -6.04 -16.51
C LYS A 39 21.35 -4.69 -15.87
N GLN A 40 20.16 -4.53 -15.30
CA GLN A 40 19.79 -3.30 -14.57
C GLN A 40 20.66 -3.08 -13.33
N ASN A 41 20.95 -4.12 -12.53
CA ASN A 41 21.83 -4.00 -11.36
C ASN A 41 23.29 -3.74 -11.76
N LYS A 42 23.79 -4.35 -12.85
CA LYS A 42 25.12 -4.06 -13.41
C LYS A 42 25.18 -2.61 -13.93
N ALA A 43 24.13 -2.12 -14.59
CA ALA A 43 24.03 -0.75 -15.07
C ALA A 43 23.96 0.28 -13.93
N LEU A 44 23.26 -0.04 -12.84
CA LEU A 44 23.20 0.76 -11.62
C LEU A 44 24.57 0.90 -10.96
N LEU A 45 25.23 -0.23 -10.73
CA LEU A 45 26.57 -0.24 -10.16
C LEU A 45 27.58 0.45 -11.08
N SER A 46 27.47 0.28 -12.41
CA SER A 46 28.35 0.98 -13.34
C SER A 46 28.10 2.49 -13.40
N LEU A 47 26.85 2.97 -13.28
CA LEU A 47 26.57 4.41 -13.25
C LEU A 47 26.98 5.09 -11.94
N ALA A 48 26.76 4.43 -10.80
CA ALA A 48 27.22 4.94 -9.52
C ALA A 48 28.76 5.00 -9.44
N VAL A 49 29.46 3.97 -9.94
CA VAL A 49 30.92 3.98 -10.07
C VAL A 49 31.39 5.00 -11.11
N LEU A 50 30.72 5.11 -12.26
CA LEU A 50 31.04 6.13 -13.27
C LEU A 50 30.90 7.55 -12.70
N ALA A 51 29.92 7.80 -11.83
CA ALA A 51 29.78 9.09 -11.17
C ALA A 51 30.99 9.42 -10.28
N GLN A 52 31.49 8.44 -9.53
CA GLN A 52 32.71 8.58 -8.75
C GLN A 52 33.95 8.77 -9.64
N ASP A 53 34.14 7.92 -10.65
CA ASP A 53 35.25 7.99 -11.61
C ASP A 53 35.30 9.36 -12.33
N ILE A 54 34.15 9.95 -12.65
CA ILE A 54 34.06 11.28 -13.28
C ILE A 54 34.38 12.39 -12.27
N SER A 55 33.96 12.27 -11.02
CA SER A 55 34.33 13.23 -9.95
C SER A 55 35.85 13.22 -9.73
N GLU A 56 36.46 12.04 -9.56
CA GLU A 56 37.91 11.88 -9.42
C GLU A 56 38.67 12.39 -10.66
N LEU A 57 38.16 12.14 -11.86
CA LEU A 57 38.71 12.68 -13.11
C LEU A 57 38.63 14.21 -13.17
N ALA A 58 37.54 14.81 -12.68
CA ALA A 58 37.36 16.27 -12.68
C ALA A 58 38.34 16.97 -11.72
N PHE A 59 38.56 16.42 -10.52
CA PHE A 59 39.60 16.92 -9.60
C PHE A 59 41.00 16.79 -10.21
N TYR A 60 41.33 15.63 -10.79
CA TYR A 60 42.62 15.45 -11.47
C TYR A 60 42.83 16.40 -12.65
N GLU A 61 41.77 16.66 -13.44
CA GLU A 61 41.78 17.61 -14.55
C GLU A 61 42.07 19.04 -14.04
N LYS A 62 41.31 19.49 -13.02
CA LYS A 62 41.45 20.79 -12.33
C LYS A 62 42.87 21.02 -11.83
N GLU A 63 43.47 20.03 -11.17
CA GLU A 63 44.78 20.17 -10.52
C GLU A 63 45.96 20.04 -11.49
N THR A 64 45.86 19.15 -12.49
CA THR A 64 47.00 18.78 -13.33
C THR A 64 46.96 19.42 -14.71
N ILE A 65 45.79 19.48 -15.35
CA ILE A 65 45.68 19.80 -16.78
C ILE A 65 45.23 21.24 -16.99
N SER A 66 44.23 21.71 -16.23
CA SER A 66 43.72 23.07 -16.36
C SER A 66 44.79 24.15 -16.15
N PRO A 67 45.75 24.05 -15.19
CA PRO A 67 46.79 25.07 -15.02
C PRO A 67 47.71 25.22 -16.24
N ILE A 68 47.93 24.13 -16.98
CA ILE A 68 48.68 24.14 -18.25
C ILE A 68 47.85 24.80 -19.36
N LEU A 69 46.54 24.53 -19.38
CA LEU A 69 45.60 25.07 -20.37
C LEU A 69 45.18 26.52 -20.10
N LYS A 70 45.40 27.07 -18.90
CA LYS A 70 45.06 28.48 -18.56
C LYS A 70 45.76 29.52 -19.44
N MET A 71 46.91 29.18 -20.04
CA MET A 71 47.56 30.03 -21.06
C MET A 71 46.75 30.16 -22.37
N TRP A 72 45.83 29.24 -22.63
CA TRP A 72 45.05 29.15 -23.87
C TRP A 72 43.56 29.43 -23.65
N HIS A 73 43.03 29.08 -22.49
CA HIS A 73 41.66 29.42 -22.08
C HIS A 73 41.59 29.71 -20.59
N PRO A 74 41.14 30.91 -20.17
CA PRO A 74 41.18 31.33 -18.76
C PRO A 74 40.33 30.43 -17.83
N HIS A 75 39.25 29.83 -18.35
CA HIS A 75 38.33 28.96 -17.61
C HIS A 75 38.42 27.49 -18.10
N ALA A 76 39.64 26.94 -18.20
CA ALA A 76 39.88 25.63 -18.77
C ALA A 76 39.22 24.47 -17.99
N ALA A 77 39.18 24.55 -16.65
CA ALA A 77 38.54 23.52 -15.83
C ALA A 77 37.02 23.59 -15.96
N GLY A 78 36.46 24.80 -15.95
CA GLY A 78 35.02 25.03 -16.11
C GLY A 78 34.44 24.42 -17.39
N VAL A 79 35.14 24.55 -18.52
CA VAL A 79 34.74 23.92 -19.80
C VAL A 79 34.85 22.39 -19.74
N ALA A 80 35.90 21.86 -19.10
CA ALA A 80 36.07 20.41 -18.96
C ALA A 80 34.96 19.79 -18.10
N VAL A 81 34.65 20.36 -16.93
CA VAL A 81 33.61 19.83 -16.04
C VAL A 81 32.21 20.00 -16.60
N ALA A 82 31.93 21.10 -17.33
CA ALA A 82 30.66 21.26 -18.05
C ALA A 82 30.48 20.18 -19.14
N THR A 83 31.56 19.80 -19.83
CA THR A 83 31.54 18.70 -20.80
C THR A 83 31.25 17.36 -20.12
N LEU A 84 31.97 17.04 -19.03
CA LEU A 84 31.75 15.81 -18.24
C LEU A 84 30.31 15.72 -17.70
N HIS A 85 29.79 16.84 -17.23
CA HIS A 85 28.42 16.98 -16.72
C HIS A 85 27.37 16.67 -17.80
N VAL A 86 27.49 17.27 -18.99
CA VAL A 86 26.57 17.00 -20.11
C VAL A 86 26.64 15.53 -20.55
N CYS A 87 27.84 14.94 -20.61
CA CYS A 87 28.01 13.51 -20.93
C CYS A 87 27.30 12.61 -19.92
N TYR A 88 27.58 12.76 -18.61
CA TYR A 88 26.95 11.93 -17.59
C TYR A 88 25.43 12.15 -17.49
N GLY A 89 24.98 13.42 -17.58
CA GLY A 89 23.56 13.77 -17.53
C GLY A 89 22.73 13.13 -18.65
N ASN A 90 23.31 12.87 -19.83
CA ASN A 90 22.63 12.15 -20.91
C ASN A 90 22.42 10.66 -20.58
N GLU A 91 23.45 9.98 -20.10
CA GLU A 91 23.37 8.58 -19.64
C GLU A 91 22.40 8.43 -18.47
N LEU A 92 22.45 9.35 -17.50
CA LEU A 92 21.51 9.41 -16.37
C LEU A 92 20.06 9.55 -16.84
N LYS A 93 19.78 10.47 -17.78
CA LYS A 93 18.44 10.67 -18.36
C LYS A 93 17.96 9.43 -19.13
N GLN A 94 18.84 8.68 -19.79
CA GLN A 94 18.49 7.40 -20.42
C GLN A 94 18.20 6.32 -19.37
N TYR A 95 19.01 6.24 -18.32
CA TYR A 95 18.81 5.28 -17.24
C TYR A 95 17.50 5.51 -16.49
N VAL A 96 17.20 6.75 -16.08
CA VAL A 96 15.98 7.10 -15.33
C VAL A 96 14.70 6.67 -16.07
N ARG A 97 14.66 6.83 -17.39
CA ARG A 97 13.55 6.37 -18.25
C ARG A 97 13.38 4.84 -18.28
N SER A 98 14.39 4.07 -17.87
CA SER A 98 14.37 2.60 -17.87
C SER A 98 13.94 1.98 -16.52
N ILE A 99 13.84 2.78 -15.46
CA ILE A 99 13.45 2.32 -14.12
C ILE A 99 11.96 1.95 -14.11
N LYS A 100 11.64 0.71 -13.75
CA LYS A 100 10.26 0.21 -13.62
C LYS A 100 9.75 0.15 -12.18
N GLU A 101 10.64 -0.18 -11.25
CA GLU A 101 10.37 -0.21 -9.81
C GLU A 101 11.57 0.42 -9.11
N MET A 102 11.33 1.28 -8.12
CA MET A 102 12.41 1.88 -7.32
C MET A 102 13.08 0.82 -6.43
N THR A 103 14.41 0.85 -6.36
CA THR A 103 15.23 -0.06 -5.55
C THR A 103 16.25 0.73 -4.73
N PRO A 104 16.77 0.19 -3.62
CA PRO A 104 17.79 0.87 -2.81
C PRO A 104 19.03 1.30 -3.62
N ASP A 105 19.46 0.48 -4.58
CA ASP A 105 20.63 0.79 -5.41
C ASP A 105 20.33 1.87 -6.46
N ALA A 106 19.09 1.99 -6.93
CA ALA A 106 18.66 3.10 -7.79
C ALA A 106 18.64 4.43 -7.03
N VAL A 107 18.24 4.43 -5.75
CA VAL A 107 18.36 5.62 -4.90
C VAL A 107 19.83 5.99 -4.70
N LYS A 108 20.71 5.02 -4.35
CA LYS A 108 22.15 5.28 -4.17
C LYS A 108 22.80 5.87 -5.42
N MET A 109 22.47 5.35 -6.60
CA MET A 109 22.98 5.87 -7.88
C MET A 109 22.50 7.31 -8.13
N LEU A 110 21.23 7.62 -7.86
CA LEU A 110 20.71 8.99 -7.98
C LEU A 110 21.35 9.96 -6.97
N LEU A 111 21.66 9.50 -5.75
CA LEU A 111 22.43 10.28 -4.77
C LEU A 111 23.90 10.46 -5.17
N ALA A 112 24.52 9.47 -5.83
CA ALA A 112 25.86 9.62 -6.41
C ALA A 112 25.87 10.62 -7.58
N ALA A 113 24.81 10.64 -8.41
CA ALA A 113 24.61 11.62 -9.46
C ALA A 113 24.43 13.05 -8.90
N ASP A 114 23.64 13.21 -7.84
CA ASP A 114 23.48 14.46 -7.10
C ASP A 114 24.81 14.99 -6.52
N LYS A 115 25.61 14.11 -5.90
CA LYS A 115 26.95 14.46 -5.43
C LYS A 115 27.86 14.90 -6.57
N LEU A 116 27.87 14.15 -7.69
CA LEU A 116 28.67 14.50 -8.86
C LEU A 116 28.31 15.87 -9.41
N GLU A 117 27.02 16.19 -9.54
CA GLU A 117 26.58 17.52 -9.96
C GLU A 117 27.17 18.61 -9.07
N LYS A 118 27.05 18.45 -7.74
CA LYS A 118 27.59 19.39 -6.75
C LYS A 118 29.12 19.54 -6.88
N ASP A 119 29.85 18.43 -7.05
CA ASP A 119 31.31 18.43 -7.26
C ASP A 119 31.69 19.19 -8.56
N LEU A 120 31.04 18.89 -9.70
CA LEU A 120 31.36 19.52 -10.99
C LEU A 120 30.96 21.01 -11.02
N VAL A 121 29.80 21.37 -10.47
CA VAL A 121 29.35 22.77 -10.38
C VAL A 121 30.29 23.58 -9.50
N HIS A 122 30.77 23.03 -8.38
CA HIS A 122 31.76 23.70 -7.52
C HIS A 122 33.04 24.03 -8.30
N ILE A 123 33.60 23.07 -9.04
CA ILE A 123 34.80 23.29 -9.88
C ILE A 123 34.55 24.37 -10.94
N ALA A 124 33.37 24.37 -11.58
CA ALA A 124 33.01 25.38 -12.58
C ALA A 124 32.91 26.80 -11.98
N VAL A 125 32.35 26.92 -10.77
CA VAL A 125 32.27 28.20 -10.06
C VAL A 125 33.67 28.68 -9.65
N GLU A 126 34.48 27.83 -9.03
CA GLU A 126 35.85 28.16 -8.59
C GLU A 126 36.75 28.65 -9.74
N ASP A 127 36.69 27.98 -10.90
CA ASP A 127 37.50 28.35 -12.06
C ASP A 127 37.06 29.68 -12.70
N SER A 128 35.92 30.23 -12.28
CA SER A 128 35.28 31.43 -12.83
C SER A 128 35.28 32.66 -11.91
N ILE A 129 35.98 32.60 -10.76
CA ILE A 129 36.04 33.70 -9.78
C ILE A 129 36.55 35.02 -10.40
N ASP A 130 37.55 34.94 -11.28
CA ASP A 130 38.17 36.09 -11.94
C ASP A 130 37.46 36.48 -13.27
N SER A 131 36.27 35.94 -13.53
CA SER A 131 35.53 36.11 -14.78
C SER A 131 34.56 37.31 -14.74
N GLU A 132 34.49 38.12 -15.80
CA GLU A 132 33.54 39.26 -15.87
C GLU A 132 32.07 38.80 -15.77
N ASP A 133 31.75 37.61 -16.27
CA ASP A 133 30.40 37.03 -16.15
C ASP A 133 30.23 36.19 -14.87
N GLY A 134 31.26 36.04 -14.03
CA GLY A 134 31.21 35.22 -12.81
C GLY A 134 30.73 33.78 -13.06
N GLY A 135 31.16 33.19 -14.18
CA GLY A 135 30.84 31.81 -14.56
C GLY A 135 29.44 31.55 -15.12
N LYS A 136 28.53 32.54 -15.18
CA LYS A 136 27.13 32.29 -15.57
C LYS A 136 26.99 31.62 -16.94
N SER A 137 27.83 31.96 -17.93
CA SER A 137 27.83 31.29 -19.23
C SER A 137 28.17 29.79 -19.17
N ILE A 138 29.01 29.33 -18.22
CA ILE A 138 29.36 27.91 -18.05
C ILE A 138 28.25 27.19 -17.29
N ILE A 139 27.76 27.80 -16.19
CA ILE A 139 26.68 27.24 -15.37
C ILE A 139 25.37 27.10 -16.16
N ARG A 140 25.11 27.96 -17.15
CA ARG A 140 23.95 27.82 -18.06
C ARG A 140 23.97 26.56 -18.93
N GLU A 141 25.14 26.03 -19.27
CA GLU A 141 25.25 24.76 -20.00
C GLU A 141 25.01 23.55 -19.07
N MET A 142 25.36 23.70 -17.78
CA MET A 142 25.21 22.68 -16.73
C MET A 142 23.76 22.61 -16.20
N HIS A 143 22.86 22.11 -17.05
CA HIS A 143 21.44 21.91 -16.73
C HIS A 143 21.24 20.86 -15.63
N PRO A 144 20.62 21.19 -14.48
CA PRO A 144 20.50 20.27 -13.35
C PRO A 144 19.92 18.89 -13.70
N TYR A 145 20.46 17.86 -13.05
CA TYR A 145 20.00 16.47 -13.09
C TYR A 145 18.69 16.27 -12.32
N GLU A 146 18.38 17.17 -11.38
CA GLU A 146 17.19 17.16 -10.51
C GLU A 146 17.03 15.84 -9.71
N SER A 147 18.15 15.20 -9.36
CA SER A 147 18.20 13.86 -8.75
C SER A 147 17.26 13.67 -7.55
N GLU A 148 17.19 14.63 -6.62
CA GLU A 148 16.27 14.58 -5.47
C GLU A 148 14.79 14.57 -5.89
N VAL A 149 14.43 15.38 -6.91
CA VAL A 149 13.07 15.46 -7.48
C VAL A 149 12.73 14.15 -8.21
N VAL A 150 13.69 13.60 -8.95
CA VAL A 150 13.58 12.30 -9.63
C VAL A 150 13.36 11.18 -8.61
N ILE A 151 14.15 11.11 -7.53
CA ILE A 151 13.95 10.17 -6.41
C ILE A 151 12.54 10.32 -5.85
N ALA A 152 12.13 11.53 -5.47
CA ALA A 152 10.82 11.77 -4.85
C ALA A 152 9.66 11.35 -5.77
N ASN A 153 9.76 11.58 -7.08
CA ASN A 153 8.73 11.19 -8.05
C ASN A 153 8.69 9.68 -8.30
N LEU A 154 9.85 9.03 -8.39
CA LEU A 154 9.92 7.57 -8.53
C LEU A 154 9.44 6.84 -7.26
N VAL A 155 9.73 7.35 -6.06
CA VAL A 155 9.18 6.80 -4.80
C VAL A 155 7.67 7.02 -4.72
N LYS A 156 7.14 8.19 -5.12
CA LYS A 156 5.68 8.40 -5.23
C LYS A 156 5.02 7.40 -6.19
N SER A 157 5.70 7.00 -7.27
CA SER A 157 5.23 5.97 -8.21
C SER A 157 5.33 4.56 -7.62
N TRP A 158 6.42 4.24 -6.92
CA TRP A 158 6.59 2.98 -6.20
C TRP A 158 5.49 2.77 -5.13
N ILE A 159 5.20 3.80 -4.33
CA ILE A 159 4.08 3.79 -3.36
C ILE A 159 2.76 3.49 -4.08
N LYS A 160 2.49 4.17 -5.20
CA LYS A 160 1.27 3.98 -5.98
C LYS A 160 1.14 2.52 -6.45
N ILE A 161 2.18 1.96 -7.06
CA ILE A 161 2.20 0.56 -7.55
C ILE A 161 2.00 -0.44 -6.39
N ARG A 162 2.57 -0.17 -5.21
CA ARG A 162 2.41 -1.03 -4.02
C ARG A 162 0.97 -1.03 -3.50
N VAL A 163 0.33 0.14 -3.46
CA VAL A 163 -1.08 0.28 -3.04
C VAL A 163 -2.02 -0.36 -4.06
N GLU A 164 -1.84 -0.12 -5.37
CA GLU A 164 -2.65 -0.72 -6.43
C GLU A 164 -2.57 -2.26 -6.39
N ARG A 165 -1.35 -2.83 -6.24
CA ARG A 165 -1.17 -4.29 -6.06
C ARG A 165 -1.86 -4.82 -4.80
N LEU A 166 -1.89 -4.06 -3.70
CA LEU A 166 -2.58 -4.46 -2.48
C LEU A 166 -4.10 -4.45 -2.67
N GLU A 167 -4.67 -3.47 -3.38
CA GLU A 167 -6.11 -3.42 -3.69
C GLU A 167 -6.55 -4.60 -4.57
N GLU A 168 -5.81 -4.92 -5.64
CA GLU A 168 -6.07 -6.10 -6.49
C GLU A 168 -5.98 -7.42 -5.69
N TRP A 169 -5.03 -7.48 -4.77
CA TRP A 169 -4.76 -8.68 -3.98
C TRP A 169 -5.74 -8.84 -2.80
N VAL A 170 -6.25 -7.74 -2.22
CA VAL A 170 -7.41 -7.73 -1.30
C VAL A 170 -8.65 -8.32 -1.99
N ASP A 171 -8.91 -7.94 -3.23
CA ASP A 171 -10.11 -8.38 -3.94
C ASP A 171 -10.05 -9.86 -4.33
N THR A 172 -8.90 -10.33 -4.79
CA THR A 172 -8.69 -11.75 -5.13
C THR A 172 -8.63 -12.65 -3.89
N SER A 173 -8.03 -12.21 -2.78
CA SER A 173 -8.00 -12.98 -1.53
C SER A 173 -9.38 -13.11 -0.89
N LEU A 174 -10.19 -12.04 -0.87
CA LEU A 174 -11.57 -12.10 -0.36
C LEU A 174 -12.51 -12.97 -1.19
N GLN A 175 -12.32 -13.03 -2.52
CA GLN A 175 -13.08 -13.96 -3.38
C GLN A 175 -12.79 -15.44 -3.08
N GLN A 176 -11.61 -15.74 -2.53
CA GLN A 176 -11.17 -17.10 -2.19
C GLN A 176 -11.37 -17.44 -0.71
N GLU A 177 -11.76 -16.48 0.14
CA GLU A 177 -11.88 -16.67 1.58
C GLU A 177 -13.11 -17.50 1.96
N VAL A 178 -12.86 -18.61 2.67
CA VAL A 178 -13.88 -19.59 3.07
C VAL A 178 -14.43 -19.30 4.47
N TRP A 179 -13.73 -18.47 5.27
CA TRP A 179 -14.11 -18.10 6.64
C TRP A 179 -14.19 -19.32 7.58
N ASN A 180 -13.18 -20.20 7.49
CA ASN A 180 -13.16 -21.47 8.22
C ASN A 180 -12.90 -21.27 9.74
N PRO A 181 -13.85 -21.58 10.64
CA PRO A 181 -13.72 -21.38 12.08
C PRO A 181 -12.73 -22.33 12.77
N ARG A 182 -12.26 -23.38 12.08
CA ARG A 182 -11.29 -24.35 12.62
C ARG A 182 -9.85 -24.08 12.18
N ALA A 183 -9.62 -23.04 11.39
CA ALA A 183 -8.30 -22.64 10.94
C ALA A 183 -7.85 -21.39 11.69
N ASN A 184 -6.56 -21.30 11.97
CA ASN A 184 -5.88 -20.05 12.36
C ASN A 184 -6.60 -19.29 13.49
N ASP A 185 -6.95 -20.02 14.56
CA ASP A 185 -7.61 -19.52 15.77
C ASP A 185 -8.87 -18.66 15.52
N GLY A 186 -9.62 -19.02 14.47
CA GLY A 186 -10.84 -18.30 14.08
C GLY A 186 -10.58 -16.96 13.38
N ILE A 187 -9.38 -16.72 12.85
CA ILE A 187 -9.00 -15.53 12.09
C ILE A 187 -8.85 -15.90 10.61
N ALA A 188 -9.41 -15.09 9.70
CA ALA A 188 -9.30 -15.30 8.26
C ALA A 188 -7.84 -15.30 7.78
N LEU A 189 -7.47 -16.28 6.96
CA LEU A 189 -6.11 -16.41 6.42
C LEU A 189 -5.76 -15.26 5.48
N SER A 190 -6.75 -14.77 4.71
CA SER A 190 -6.61 -13.57 3.89
C SER A 190 -6.20 -12.35 4.70
N ALA A 191 -6.80 -12.09 5.87
CA ALA A 191 -6.43 -10.96 6.73
C ALA A 191 -4.97 -11.03 7.24
N VAL A 192 -4.50 -12.21 7.69
CA VAL A 192 -3.11 -12.39 8.12
C VAL A 192 -2.13 -12.09 6.98
N GLN A 193 -2.49 -12.50 5.77
CA GLN A 193 -1.70 -12.23 4.57
C GLN A 193 -1.76 -10.74 4.16
N VAL A 194 -2.92 -10.07 4.26
CA VAL A 194 -3.05 -8.59 4.06
C VAL A 194 -2.14 -7.84 5.02
N LEU A 195 -2.21 -8.15 6.31
CA LEU A 195 -1.40 -7.49 7.34
C LEU A 195 0.11 -7.70 7.08
N ARG A 196 0.51 -8.90 6.62
CA ARG A 196 1.89 -9.16 6.20
C ARG A 196 2.31 -8.34 5.00
N VAL A 197 1.50 -8.25 3.94
CA VAL A 197 1.85 -7.44 2.75
C VAL A 197 1.94 -5.95 3.08
N ILE A 198 1.13 -5.46 4.03
CA ILE A 198 1.20 -4.11 4.57
C ILE A 198 2.53 -3.92 5.33
N ASP A 199 2.88 -4.82 6.24
CA ASP A 199 4.13 -4.76 7.02
C ASP A 199 5.38 -4.83 6.11
N ASP A 200 5.42 -5.80 5.19
CA ASP A 200 6.46 -5.95 4.16
C ASP A 200 6.61 -4.68 3.30
N SER A 201 5.51 -3.94 3.06
CA SER A 201 5.53 -2.69 2.28
C SER A 201 6.05 -1.50 3.09
N VAL A 202 5.78 -1.44 4.40
CA VAL A 202 6.34 -0.44 5.31
C VAL A 202 7.84 -0.68 5.51
N GLU A 203 8.24 -1.93 5.77
CA GLU A 203 9.66 -2.27 5.92
C GLU A 203 10.44 -2.02 4.62
N ALA A 204 9.93 -2.47 3.46
CA ALA A 204 10.56 -2.20 2.16
C ALA A 204 10.68 -0.70 1.84
N PHE A 205 9.80 0.15 2.38
CA PHE A 205 9.93 1.60 2.26
C PHE A 205 11.10 2.16 3.09
N PHE A 206 11.29 1.69 4.33
CA PHE A 206 12.42 2.08 5.18
C PHE A 206 13.78 1.57 4.65
N GLN A 207 13.80 0.48 3.86
CA GLN A 207 15.00 -0.01 3.19
C GLN A 207 15.45 0.85 1.98
N LEU A 208 14.63 1.80 1.51
CA LEU A 208 15.04 2.77 0.50
C LEU A 208 15.87 3.88 1.16
N PRO A 209 17.13 4.15 0.79
CA PRO A 209 17.97 5.13 1.50
C PRO A 209 17.65 6.57 1.06
N ILE A 210 16.46 7.07 1.41
CA ILE A 210 15.94 8.36 0.94
C ILE A 210 15.99 9.45 2.04
N PRO A 211 16.43 10.68 1.73
CA PRO A 211 16.46 11.76 2.71
C PRO A 211 15.07 12.26 3.15
N VAL A 212 14.01 11.88 2.42
CA VAL A 212 12.64 12.42 2.56
C VAL A 212 11.61 11.38 3.02
N HIS A 213 12.02 10.34 3.76
CA HIS A 213 11.08 9.35 4.36
C HIS A 213 9.90 10.04 5.06
N ALA A 214 10.22 11.03 5.89
CA ALA A 214 9.30 11.90 6.61
C ALA A 214 8.12 12.40 5.75
N VAL A 215 8.39 12.91 4.56
CA VAL A 215 7.40 13.55 3.69
C VAL A 215 6.57 12.52 2.91
N LEU A 216 7.13 11.35 2.63
CA LEU A 216 6.52 10.34 1.76
C LEU A 216 5.82 9.21 2.52
N LEU A 217 6.20 8.94 3.76
CA LEU A 217 5.63 7.88 4.60
C LEU A 217 4.11 8.07 4.86
N PRO A 218 3.58 9.26 5.20
CA PRO A 218 2.14 9.47 5.36
C PRO A 218 1.33 9.11 4.11
N LYS A 219 1.91 9.29 2.91
CA LYS A 219 1.26 8.91 1.64
C LYS A 219 1.18 7.39 1.48
N LEU A 220 2.20 6.66 1.93
CA LEU A 220 2.17 5.19 1.97
C LEU A 220 1.13 4.69 2.97
N ILE A 221 1.19 5.16 4.22
CA ILE A 221 0.25 4.76 5.28
C ILE A 221 -1.20 5.05 4.88
N SER A 222 -1.50 6.25 4.37
CA SER A 222 -2.85 6.60 3.90
C SER A 222 -3.35 5.72 2.72
N GLY A 223 -2.44 5.19 1.90
CA GLY A 223 -2.77 4.23 0.85
C GLY A 223 -3.11 2.86 1.44
N LEU A 224 -2.21 2.31 2.26
CA LEU A 224 -2.37 1.00 2.91
C LEU A 224 -3.62 0.96 3.81
N ASP A 225 -3.91 2.04 4.55
CA ASP A 225 -5.11 2.18 5.39
C ASP A 225 -6.41 2.17 4.57
N LYS A 226 -6.41 2.74 3.36
CA LYS A 226 -7.57 2.66 2.45
C LYS A 226 -7.78 1.24 1.92
N SER A 227 -6.71 0.55 1.51
CA SER A 227 -6.81 -0.84 1.05
C SER A 227 -7.29 -1.78 2.17
N LEU A 228 -6.80 -1.59 3.40
CA LEU A 228 -7.24 -2.35 4.57
C LEU A 228 -8.67 -2.01 5.00
N GLN A 229 -9.08 -0.73 4.91
CA GLN A 229 -10.49 -0.34 5.08
C GLN A 229 -11.38 -1.04 4.05
N GLN A 230 -10.98 -1.08 2.77
CA GLN A 230 -11.73 -1.78 1.73
C GLN A 230 -11.86 -3.28 2.04
N TYR A 231 -10.78 -3.92 2.52
CA TYR A 231 -10.83 -5.31 2.99
C TYR A 231 -11.89 -5.50 4.09
N ILE A 232 -11.88 -4.66 5.14
CA ILE A 232 -12.85 -4.74 6.25
C ILE A 232 -14.30 -4.55 5.76
N LEU A 233 -14.54 -3.57 4.90
CA LEU A 233 -15.87 -3.29 4.35
C LEU A 233 -16.38 -4.43 3.46
N LYS A 234 -15.52 -5.02 2.62
CA LYS A 234 -15.86 -6.17 1.76
C LYS A 234 -16.04 -7.45 2.58
N ALA A 235 -15.21 -7.70 3.59
CA ALA A 235 -15.33 -8.82 4.53
C ALA A 235 -16.69 -8.83 5.28
N LYS A 236 -17.18 -7.64 5.67
CA LYS A 236 -18.49 -7.44 6.29
C LYS A 236 -19.66 -7.62 5.30
N SER A 237 -19.45 -7.32 4.02
CA SER A 237 -20.52 -7.34 3.02
C SER A 237 -21.17 -8.73 2.90
N GLY A 238 -22.48 -8.76 2.60
CA GLY A 238 -23.25 -10.00 2.52
C GLY A 238 -23.61 -10.68 3.85
N CYS A 239 -23.16 -10.17 5.01
CA CYS A 239 -23.50 -10.74 6.33
C CYS A 239 -24.91 -10.39 6.83
N GLY A 240 -25.69 -9.63 6.03
CA GLY A 240 -26.97 -9.06 6.45
C GLY A 240 -26.81 -7.87 7.41
N ASN A 241 -27.95 -7.37 7.87
CA ASN A 241 -28.08 -6.36 8.92
C ASN A 241 -29.32 -6.71 9.78
N ARG A 242 -29.57 -5.97 10.86
CA ARG A 242 -30.77 -6.11 11.69
C ARG A 242 -32.07 -6.31 10.88
N ASN A 243 -32.32 -5.46 9.89
CA ASN A 243 -33.54 -5.48 9.08
C ASN A 243 -33.61 -6.67 8.11
N SER A 244 -32.50 -7.37 7.88
CA SER A 244 -32.44 -8.57 7.02
C SER A 244 -33.00 -9.82 7.71
N PHE A 245 -33.05 -9.82 9.05
CA PHE A 245 -33.47 -10.98 9.86
C PHE A 245 -34.78 -10.73 10.63
N ILE A 246 -35.23 -9.48 10.78
CA ILE A 246 -36.54 -9.17 11.38
C ILE A 246 -37.65 -9.75 10.49
N PRO A 247 -38.58 -10.56 11.04
CA PRO A 247 -39.66 -11.16 10.26
C PRO A 247 -40.71 -10.11 9.91
N THR A 248 -41.20 -10.12 8.68
CA THR A 248 -42.28 -9.23 8.24
C THR A 248 -43.53 -9.47 9.08
N MET A 249 -44.07 -8.41 9.69
CA MET A 249 -45.32 -8.49 10.45
C MET A 249 -46.45 -9.06 9.57
N PRO A 250 -47.18 -10.09 10.03
CA PRO A 250 -48.29 -10.64 9.27
C PRO A 250 -49.36 -9.57 9.08
N ALA A 251 -49.93 -9.50 7.87
CA ALA A 251 -50.98 -8.53 7.55
C ALA A 251 -52.15 -8.68 8.53
N LEU A 252 -52.61 -7.56 9.10
CA LEU A 252 -53.68 -7.51 10.09
C LEU A 252 -55.00 -8.05 9.52
N THR A 253 -55.23 -9.35 9.67
CA THR A 253 -56.47 -10.02 9.27
C THR A 253 -57.58 -9.65 10.25
N ARG A 254 -58.36 -8.66 9.85
CA ARG A 254 -59.49 -8.11 10.61
C ARG A 254 -60.54 -9.21 10.84
N CYS A 255 -60.51 -9.84 12.01
CA CYS A 255 -61.57 -10.74 12.46
C CYS A 255 -62.85 -9.91 12.63
N SER A 256 -63.81 -10.06 11.71
CA SER A 256 -65.12 -9.46 11.87
C SER A 256 -65.87 -10.19 12.99
N THR A 257 -66.49 -9.43 13.90
CA THR A 257 -67.14 -9.91 15.13
C THR A 257 -68.45 -10.70 14.89
N GLY A 258 -68.61 -11.29 13.70
CA GLY A 258 -69.83 -11.98 13.25
C GLY A 258 -69.66 -13.44 12.83
N SER A 259 -68.44 -14.00 12.81
CA SER A 259 -68.24 -15.40 12.45
C SER A 259 -68.66 -16.35 13.58
N LYS A 260 -69.91 -16.83 13.52
CA LYS A 260 -70.43 -17.84 14.44
C LYS A 260 -69.78 -19.20 14.13
N PHE A 261 -68.77 -19.60 14.91
CA PHE A 261 -68.19 -20.94 14.89
C PHE A 261 -69.16 -21.98 15.48
N HIS A 262 -70.20 -22.32 14.72
CA HIS A 262 -71.16 -23.38 15.02
C HIS A 262 -71.31 -24.35 13.84
N SER A 263 -70.28 -25.13 13.55
CA SER A 263 -70.48 -26.43 12.91
C SER A 263 -69.36 -27.43 13.20
N ILE A 264 -69.74 -28.50 13.89
CA ILE A 264 -69.20 -29.87 13.72
C ILE A 264 -67.76 -30.11 14.21
N PHE A 265 -67.67 -30.42 15.50
CA PHE A 265 -66.83 -31.55 15.94
C PHE A 265 -67.31 -32.82 15.22
N LYS A 266 -66.44 -33.40 14.36
CA LYS A 266 -66.28 -34.83 13.99
C LYS A 266 -65.93 -35.01 12.50
N ARG A 267 -64.63 -35.17 12.21
CA ARG A 267 -64.21 -36.20 11.25
C ARG A 267 -62.84 -36.76 11.63
N LYS A 268 -62.82 -38.05 11.93
CA LYS A 268 -61.62 -38.86 12.16
C LYS A 268 -61.13 -39.32 10.79
N GLU A 269 -59.96 -38.87 10.33
CA GLU A 269 -58.95 -39.73 9.69
C GLU A 269 -57.66 -39.00 9.26
N LYS A 270 -56.55 -39.77 9.35
CA LYS A 270 -55.26 -39.63 8.67
C LYS A 270 -54.42 -38.38 8.94
N ILE A 271 -53.36 -38.62 9.72
CA ILE A 271 -52.13 -37.82 9.79
C ILE A 271 -51.55 -37.70 8.36
N PRO A 272 -51.39 -36.49 7.81
CA PRO A 272 -50.42 -36.24 6.75
C PRO A 272 -49.05 -36.01 7.40
N VAL A 273 -48.05 -36.71 6.86
CA VAL A 273 -46.63 -36.57 7.14
C VAL A 273 -46.20 -35.10 7.28
N THR A 274 -45.20 -34.87 8.15
CA THR A 274 -44.36 -33.68 8.29
C THR A 274 -43.90 -33.08 6.96
N GLN A 275 -44.78 -32.35 6.27
CA GLN A 275 -44.36 -31.39 5.27
C GLN A 275 -43.79 -30.18 6.01
N ARG A 276 -42.46 -30.04 5.92
CA ARG A 276 -41.78 -28.73 6.01
C ARG A 276 -42.68 -27.70 5.32
N ARG A 277 -43.24 -26.75 6.08
CA ARG A 277 -43.90 -25.58 5.50
C ARG A 277 -42.83 -24.77 4.76
N LYS A 278 -42.61 -25.10 3.48
CA LYS A 278 -41.86 -24.23 2.58
C LYS A 278 -42.61 -22.89 2.54
N SER A 279 -41.98 -21.86 3.10
CA SER A 279 -42.45 -20.49 2.97
C SER A 279 -42.59 -20.17 1.48
N GLN A 280 -43.81 -19.98 1.00
CA GLN A 280 -44.06 -19.37 -0.30
C GLN A 280 -44.30 -17.88 -0.13
N VAL A 281 -43.22 -17.17 0.17
CA VAL A 281 -43.05 -15.74 -0.12
C VAL A 281 -41.69 -15.62 -0.79
N GLY A 282 -41.59 -14.87 -1.88
CA GLY A 282 -40.42 -14.91 -2.77
C GLY A 282 -39.09 -14.59 -2.08
N THR A 283 -38.30 -15.61 -1.79
CA THR A 283 -37.00 -15.53 -1.11
C THR A 283 -35.89 -16.09 -1.98
N SER A 284 -35.54 -15.36 -3.05
CA SER A 284 -34.23 -15.52 -3.68
C SER A 284 -33.14 -15.15 -2.67
N ASN A 285 -32.29 -16.12 -2.31
CA ASN A 285 -31.00 -15.97 -1.60
C ASN A 285 -31.01 -15.78 -0.06
N ILE A 286 -32.06 -16.15 0.68
CA ILE A 286 -31.95 -16.19 2.17
C ILE A 286 -31.16 -17.41 2.65
N ASP A 287 -31.28 -18.56 1.97
CA ASP A 287 -30.52 -19.80 2.28
C ASP A 287 -28.99 -19.67 2.06
N SER A 288 -28.48 -18.53 1.59
CA SER A 288 -27.04 -18.28 1.39
C SER A 288 -26.36 -17.44 2.48
N LEU A 289 -27.07 -17.09 3.56
CA LEU A 289 -26.54 -16.22 4.63
C LEU A 289 -25.56 -16.98 5.55
N PHE A 290 -24.31 -16.51 5.62
CA PHE A 290 -23.19 -17.11 6.35
C PHE A 290 -23.58 -17.70 7.71
N GLY A 291 -23.13 -18.93 7.99
CA GLY A 291 -23.39 -19.62 9.25
C GLY A 291 -22.81 -18.87 10.45
N LEU A 292 -23.36 -19.15 11.65
CA LEU A 292 -22.91 -18.53 12.89
C LEU A 292 -21.37 -18.58 13.08
N PRO A 293 -20.69 -19.72 12.85
CA PRO A 293 -19.22 -19.76 12.95
C PRO A 293 -18.50 -18.80 12.00
N GLN A 294 -18.98 -18.64 10.76
CA GLN A 294 -18.38 -17.74 9.77
C GLN A 294 -18.60 -16.26 10.09
N LEU A 295 -19.61 -15.91 10.89
CA LEU A 295 -19.82 -14.57 11.43
C LEU A 295 -18.84 -14.30 12.60
N CYS A 296 -18.65 -15.27 13.50
CA CYS A 296 -17.64 -15.20 14.55
C CYS A 296 -16.22 -14.99 13.97
N VAL A 297 -15.84 -15.74 12.93
CA VAL A 297 -14.53 -15.57 12.27
C VAL A 297 -14.32 -14.14 11.76
N ARG A 298 -15.36 -13.49 11.20
CA ARG A 298 -15.26 -12.10 10.74
C ARG A 298 -15.06 -11.11 11.89
N ILE A 299 -15.79 -11.31 12.99
CA ILE A 299 -15.66 -10.47 14.20
C ILE A 299 -14.23 -10.59 14.76
N ASN A 300 -13.74 -11.82 14.96
CA ASN A 300 -12.36 -12.09 15.38
C ASN A 300 -11.34 -11.47 14.43
N THR A 301 -11.55 -11.62 13.12
CA THR A 301 -10.67 -11.06 12.08
C THR A 301 -10.56 -9.54 12.18
N MET A 302 -11.67 -8.83 12.34
CA MET A 302 -11.66 -7.37 12.51
C MET A 302 -10.99 -6.97 13.82
N GLN A 303 -11.18 -7.74 14.90
CA GLN A 303 -10.52 -7.48 16.17
C GLN A 303 -8.99 -7.73 16.09
N HIS A 304 -8.57 -8.79 15.39
CA HIS A 304 -7.15 -9.07 15.13
C HIS A 304 -6.50 -7.96 14.29
N ILE A 305 -7.15 -7.50 13.22
CA ILE A 305 -6.70 -6.35 12.42
C ILE A 305 -6.45 -5.13 13.31
N ARG A 306 -7.36 -4.79 14.24
CA ARG A 306 -7.18 -3.66 15.18
C ARG A 306 -5.98 -3.83 16.12
N MET A 307 -5.60 -5.04 16.47
CA MET A 307 -4.44 -5.31 17.34
C MET A 307 -3.14 -5.18 16.55
N GLU A 308 -3.03 -5.85 15.41
CA GLU A 308 -1.83 -5.83 14.56
C GLU A 308 -1.53 -4.43 14.01
N VAL A 309 -2.56 -3.70 13.58
CA VAL A 309 -2.44 -2.31 13.15
C VAL A 309 -1.78 -1.44 14.23
N LYS A 310 -2.18 -1.59 15.50
CA LYS A 310 -1.60 -0.81 16.62
C LYS A 310 -0.17 -1.21 16.97
N VAL A 311 0.25 -2.43 16.63
CA VAL A 311 1.64 -2.85 16.72
C VAL A 311 2.45 -2.23 15.58
N LEU A 312 1.92 -2.26 14.35
CA LEU A 312 2.53 -1.68 13.17
C LEU A 312 2.71 -0.16 13.27
N GLU A 313 1.70 0.57 13.75
CA GLU A 313 1.76 2.03 13.99
C GLU A 313 2.94 2.38 14.92
N LYS A 314 3.03 1.72 16.08
CA LYS A 314 4.12 1.93 17.05
C LYS A 314 5.48 1.63 16.45
N ARG A 315 5.61 0.53 15.70
CA ARG A 315 6.85 0.16 14.98
C ARG A 315 7.24 1.22 13.97
N THR A 316 6.28 1.68 13.16
CA THR A 316 6.46 2.70 12.11
C THR A 316 6.96 4.02 12.71
N ILE A 317 6.34 4.48 13.81
CA ILE A 317 6.75 5.68 14.55
C ILE A 317 8.17 5.49 15.12
N SER A 318 8.49 4.34 15.72
CA SER A 318 9.83 4.09 16.27
C SER A 318 10.93 4.03 15.18
N HIS A 319 10.65 3.42 14.03
CA HIS A 319 11.60 3.39 12.90
C HIS A 319 11.86 4.80 12.37
N LEU A 320 10.80 5.60 12.16
CA LEU A 320 10.93 6.99 11.75
C LEU A 320 11.72 7.83 12.77
N GLY A 321 11.47 7.65 14.06
CA GLY A 321 12.22 8.31 15.14
C GLY A 321 13.70 7.93 15.14
N SER A 322 14.03 6.64 14.93
CA SER A 322 15.43 6.17 14.82
C SER A 322 16.15 6.66 13.56
N SER A 323 15.40 7.00 12.51
CA SER A 323 15.93 7.52 11.25
C SER A 323 16.21 9.04 11.28
N LYS A 324 15.82 9.77 12.34
CA LYS A 324 16.04 11.22 12.46
C LYS A 324 17.49 11.53 12.88
N SER A 325 18.36 11.80 11.91
CA SER A 325 19.49 12.70 12.14
C SER A 325 19.00 14.15 12.14
N THR A 326 18.92 14.75 13.32
CA THR A 326 18.87 16.21 13.59
C THR A 326 18.19 17.08 12.52
N ASN A 327 16.85 17.15 12.54
CA ASN A 327 16.08 18.35 12.15
C ASN A 327 14.62 18.20 12.59
N ASP A 328 14.11 19.22 13.29
CA ASP A 328 12.79 19.22 13.94
C ASP A 328 11.64 19.46 12.94
N ASN A 329 11.33 18.43 12.15
CA ASN A 329 10.02 18.27 11.56
C ASN A 329 9.22 17.28 12.41
N ASP A 330 8.38 17.80 13.30
CA ASP A 330 7.32 17.04 13.94
C ASP A 330 6.27 16.68 12.89
N ILE A 331 6.41 15.46 12.37
CA ILE A 331 5.28 14.81 11.73
C ILE A 331 4.27 14.56 12.83
N ASP A 332 3.07 15.07 12.62
CA ASP A 332 1.93 14.70 13.43
C ASP A 332 1.77 13.17 13.38
N ASP A 333 2.01 12.49 14.51
CA ASP A 333 1.83 11.03 14.67
C ASP A 333 0.44 10.59 14.20
N ASP A 334 -0.56 11.48 14.24
CA ASP A 334 -1.91 11.25 13.76
C ASP A 334 -1.99 11.05 12.23
N LEU A 335 -0.95 11.41 11.46
CA LEU A 335 -0.81 11.10 10.03
C LEU A 335 -0.22 9.71 9.75
N LEU A 336 0.32 9.04 10.77
CA LEU A 336 0.90 7.69 10.68
C LEU A 336 -0.03 6.60 11.21
N LYS A 337 -1.27 6.96 11.57
CA LYS A 337 -2.30 6.05 12.07
C LYS A 337 -3.24 5.54 10.98
N PHE A 338 -3.65 4.28 11.11
CA PHE A 338 -4.62 3.60 10.26
C PHE A 338 -6.06 3.88 10.74
N LYS A 339 -6.42 5.16 10.77
CA LYS A 339 -7.71 5.65 11.30
C LYS A 339 -8.90 5.04 10.57
N LEU A 340 -8.82 4.88 9.25
CA LEU A 340 -9.93 4.38 8.44
C LEU A 340 -10.21 2.91 8.77
N SER A 341 -9.16 2.13 8.97
CA SER A 341 -9.22 0.71 9.35
C SER A 341 -9.66 0.51 10.79
N GLU A 342 -9.19 1.32 11.75
CA GLU A 342 -9.67 1.22 13.13
C GLU A 342 -11.18 1.53 13.21
N VAL A 343 -11.64 2.63 12.62
CA VAL A 343 -13.06 3.01 12.63
C VAL A 343 -13.92 1.96 11.91
N ALA A 344 -13.51 1.51 10.72
CA ALA A 344 -14.25 0.49 9.97
C ALA A 344 -14.30 -0.86 10.70
N SER A 345 -13.25 -1.22 11.45
CA SER A 345 -13.23 -2.45 12.24
C SER A 345 -14.16 -2.36 13.46
N MET A 346 -14.17 -1.24 14.18
CA MET A 346 -15.09 -1.05 15.32
C MET A 346 -16.55 -1.09 14.88
N GLU A 347 -16.89 -0.36 13.82
CA GLU A 347 -18.24 -0.35 13.25
C GLU A 347 -18.62 -1.72 12.67
N GLY A 348 -17.66 -2.40 12.01
CA GLY A 348 -17.85 -3.74 11.47
C GLY A 348 -18.14 -4.78 12.54
N ILE A 349 -17.39 -4.77 13.64
CA ILE A 349 -17.64 -5.63 14.81
C ILE A 349 -19.04 -5.35 15.38
N HIS A 350 -19.40 -4.09 15.60
CA HIS A 350 -20.70 -3.72 16.17
C HIS A 350 -21.87 -4.21 15.28
N GLN A 351 -21.81 -3.93 13.98
CA GLN A 351 -22.84 -4.34 13.03
C GLN A 351 -22.92 -5.87 12.85
N LEU A 352 -21.79 -6.58 12.88
CA LEU A 352 -21.79 -8.05 12.82
C LEU A 352 -22.36 -8.67 14.10
N CYS A 353 -22.05 -8.12 15.27
CA CYS A 353 -22.66 -8.55 16.53
C CYS A 353 -24.18 -8.34 16.53
N GLU A 354 -24.67 -7.17 16.08
CA GLU A 354 -26.11 -6.92 15.94
C GLU A 354 -26.74 -7.90 14.93
N ALA A 355 -26.19 -8.01 13.71
CA ALA A 355 -26.69 -8.93 12.69
C ALA A 355 -26.73 -10.38 13.17
N THR A 356 -25.71 -10.83 13.91
CA THR A 356 -25.64 -12.17 14.50
C THR A 356 -26.73 -12.38 15.55
N ALA A 357 -26.95 -11.43 16.46
CA ALA A 357 -27.99 -11.53 17.48
C ALA A 357 -29.40 -11.60 16.88
N TYR A 358 -29.69 -10.76 15.88
CA TYR A 358 -30.96 -10.80 15.16
C TYR A 358 -31.12 -12.08 14.32
N LYS A 359 -30.04 -12.58 13.69
CA LYS A 359 -30.07 -13.86 12.97
C LYS A 359 -30.41 -15.02 13.89
N ILE A 360 -29.67 -15.17 15.00
CA ILE A 360 -29.91 -16.25 15.97
C ILE A 360 -31.37 -16.20 16.45
N THR A 361 -31.85 -15.02 16.88
CA THR A 361 -33.18 -14.87 17.47
C THR A 361 -34.32 -15.10 16.47
N PHE A 362 -34.25 -14.48 15.30
CA PHE A 362 -35.40 -14.36 14.40
C PHE A 362 -35.33 -15.23 13.14
N HIS A 363 -34.16 -15.78 12.81
CA HIS A 363 -33.97 -16.67 11.67
C HIS A 363 -33.66 -18.10 12.13
N ASP A 364 -32.62 -18.31 12.93
CA ASP A 364 -32.15 -19.65 13.29
C ASP A 364 -33.07 -20.29 14.36
N LEU A 365 -33.30 -19.60 15.49
CA LEU A 365 -34.20 -20.02 16.58
C LEU A 365 -35.67 -19.61 16.36
N CYS A 366 -36.01 -19.13 15.15
CA CYS A 366 -37.34 -18.62 14.77
C CYS A 366 -38.46 -19.61 15.13
N HIS A 367 -38.22 -20.90 14.90
CA HIS A 367 -39.17 -21.98 15.15
C HIS A 367 -39.49 -22.13 16.65
N VAL A 368 -38.46 -22.26 17.51
CA VAL A 368 -38.63 -22.34 18.97
C VAL A 368 -39.25 -21.06 19.52
N LEU A 369 -38.84 -19.89 19.03
CA LEU A 369 -39.37 -18.60 19.46
C LEU A 369 -40.88 -18.49 19.22
N TRP A 370 -41.35 -18.83 18.02
CA TRP A 370 -42.78 -18.74 17.70
C TRP A 370 -43.62 -19.83 18.36
N ASP A 371 -43.11 -21.06 18.47
CA ASP A 371 -43.82 -22.13 19.18
C ASP A 371 -43.99 -21.77 20.68
N SER A 372 -42.94 -21.22 21.31
CA SER A 372 -42.99 -20.69 22.68
C SER A 372 -44.04 -19.58 22.87
N LEU A 373 -44.20 -18.71 21.87
CA LEU A 373 -45.12 -17.58 21.92
C LEU A 373 -46.58 -17.96 21.62
N TYR A 374 -46.83 -18.87 20.68
CA TYR A 374 -48.17 -19.09 20.12
C TYR A 374 -48.74 -20.51 20.26
N VAL A 375 -47.96 -21.50 20.70
CA VAL A 375 -48.43 -22.90 20.81
C VAL A 375 -48.61 -23.30 22.28
N GLY A 376 -49.76 -23.89 22.61
CA GLY A 376 -50.08 -24.42 23.94
C GLY A 376 -50.75 -23.44 24.92
N ASP A 377 -50.88 -23.85 26.18
CA ASP A 377 -51.55 -23.11 27.26
C ASP A 377 -50.63 -22.06 27.94
N VAL A 378 -51.19 -21.12 28.69
CA VAL A 378 -50.52 -19.87 29.13
C VAL A 378 -49.55 -20.05 30.32
N SER A 379 -48.72 -21.09 30.31
CA SER A 379 -47.72 -21.39 31.35
C SER A 379 -46.56 -20.36 31.36
N PRO A 380 -46.04 -19.97 32.55
CA PRO A 380 -44.87 -19.10 32.66
C PRO A 380 -43.55 -19.72 32.14
N THR A 381 -43.48 -21.03 31.89
CA THR A 381 -42.25 -21.73 31.47
C THR A 381 -41.95 -21.66 29.97
N ARG A 382 -42.75 -20.93 29.17
CA ARG A 382 -42.67 -20.91 27.70
C ARG A 382 -41.30 -20.55 27.11
N ILE A 383 -40.52 -19.68 27.74
CA ILE A 383 -39.23 -19.23 27.19
C ILE A 383 -38.08 -20.23 27.40
N VAL A 384 -38.24 -21.24 28.25
CA VAL A 384 -37.14 -22.16 28.64
C VAL A 384 -36.53 -22.89 27.43
N PRO A 385 -37.31 -23.49 26.50
CA PRO A 385 -36.73 -24.16 25.32
C PRO A 385 -35.91 -23.22 24.42
N PHE A 386 -36.34 -21.96 24.29
CA PHE A 386 -35.61 -20.94 23.54
C PHE A 386 -34.28 -20.58 24.24
N LEU A 387 -34.27 -20.49 25.57
CA LEU A 387 -33.04 -20.23 26.33
C LEU A 387 -32.05 -21.40 26.24
N GLU A 388 -32.53 -22.64 26.24
CA GLU A 388 -31.68 -23.84 26.11
C GLU A 388 -30.97 -23.90 24.74
N GLU A 389 -31.66 -23.60 23.63
CA GLU A 389 -31.02 -23.53 22.31
C GLU A 389 -30.14 -22.27 22.15
N LEU A 390 -30.54 -21.13 22.72
CA LEU A 390 -29.71 -19.93 22.75
C LEU A 390 -28.39 -20.18 23.52
N GLU A 391 -28.42 -20.93 24.61
CA GLU A 391 -27.21 -21.34 25.35
C GLU A 391 -26.27 -22.17 24.46
N GLN A 392 -26.79 -23.04 23.58
CA GLN A 392 -25.97 -23.78 22.61
C GLN A 392 -25.33 -22.84 21.58
N CYS A 393 -26.07 -21.85 21.07
CA CYS A 393 -25.50 -20.82 20.18
C CYS A 393 -24.40 -20.01 20.89
N LEU A 394 -24.61 -19.61 22.15
CA LEU A 394 -23.63 -18.88 22.96
C LEU A 394 -22.37 -19.73 23.24
N LYS A 395 -22.51 -21.03 23.47
CA LYS A 395 -21.38 -21.98 23.59
C LYS A 395 -20.57 -22.04 22.29
N ILE A 396 -21.21 -22.06 21.12
CA ILE A 396 -20.51 -22.00 19.82
C ILE A 396 -19.75 -20.69 19.68
N ILE A 397 -20.37 -19.54 19.97
CA ILE A 397 -19.71 -18.22 19.93
C ILE A 397 -18.50 -18.20 20.87
N SER A 398 -18.65 -18.66 22.11
CA SER A 398 -17.57 -18.72 23.11
C SER A 398 -16.46 -19.72 22.76
N SER A 399 -16.72 -20.69 21.89
CA SER A 399 -15.71 -21.66 21.43
C SER A 399 -14.86 -21.16 20.25
N ILE A 400 -15.32 -20.10 19.58
CA ILE A 400 -14.65 -19.49 18.42
C ILE A 400 -14.07 -18.12 18.79
N GLY A 401 -14.74 -17.36 19.67
CA GLY A 401 -14.25 -16.08 20.16
C GLY A 401 -12.99 -16.24 21.01
N SER A 402 -11.92 -15.54 20.60
CA SER A 402 -10.62 -15.42 21.27
C SER A 402 -10.55 -14.16 22.13
#